data_AF-A0A943DDL1-F1
#
_entry.id   AF-A0A943DDL1-F1
#
_cell.length_a   1.000
_cell.length_b   1.000
_cell.length_c   1.000
_cell.angle_alpha   90.00
_cell.angle_beta   90.00
_cell.angle_gamma   90.00
#
_symmetry.space_group_name_H-M   'P 1'
#
loop_
_entity.id
_entity.type
_entity.pdbx_description
1 polymer ?
#
loop_
_entity_poly.entity_id
_entity_poly.type
_entity_poly.pdbx_seq_one_letter_code
_entity_poly.pdbx_strand_id
1 'polypeptide(L)'
;MADKNVVGGGVPDTPEKKRRQEKETVGLMIELYCRGNHGTPKGQLCPDCAALRDYADARVDHCPHMATKTFCSVCKTHCYKPEMRERIRRVMRWSGPRMLFHHPVLAIRHLVETRKQKKAQ
;
A
#
# COMPACT_ATOMS: atom_id res chain seq x y z
N MET A 1 -22.15 -16.93 24.70
CA MET A 1 -20.91 -17.64 24.34
C MET A 1 -19.94 -16.62 23.75
N ALA A 2 -18.80 -16.42 24.40
CA ALA A 2 -17.73 -15.54 23.94
C ALA A 2 -16.67 -16.41 23.27
N ASP A 3 -16.47 -16.23 21.95
CA ASP A 3 -15.31 -16.80 21.28
C ASP A 3 -14.26 -15.70 21.10
N LYS A 4 -13.24 -15.78 21.95
CA LYS A 4 -12.10 -14.88 22.01
C LYS A 4 -11.01 -15.40 21.06
N ASN A 5 -10.85 -14.80 19.88
CA ASN A 5 -9.56 -14.81 19.18
C ASN A 5 -9.45 -13.71 18.10
N VAL A 6 -9.30 -12.46 18.53
CA VAL A 6 -8.91 -11.34 17.66
C VAL A 6 -7.62 -10.74 18.20
N VAL A 7 -6.49 -11.25 17.71
CA VAL A 7 -5.19 -10.60 17.86
C VAL A 7 -5.02 -9.66 16.67
N GLY A 8 -4.96 -8.34 16.92
CA GLY A 8 -4.48 -7.40 15.91
C GLY A 8 -5.16 -6.03 15.80
N GLY A 9 -5.41 -5.36 16.94
CA GLY A 9 -5.29 -3.91 17.10
C GLY A 9 -6.03 -2.98 16.11
N GLY A 10 -7.11 -2.40 16.63
CA GLY A 10 -7.64 -1.08 16.24
C GLY A 10 -8.95 -1.13 15.45
N VAL A 11 -10.06 -0.83 16.15
CA VAL A 11 -11.32 -0.15 15.77
C VAL A 11 -11.72 -0.20 14.27
N PRO A 12 -13.00 -0.47 13.90
CA PRO A 12 -13.44 -0.38 12.51
C PRO A 12 -13.25 1.05 11.98
N ASP A 13 -12.12 1.28 11.32
CA ASP A 13 -11.77 2.56 10.73
C ASP A 13 -12.78 2.86 9.61
N THR A 14 -13.40 4.03 9.68
CA THR A 14 -14.27 4.52 8.61
C THR A 14 -13.52 4.42 7.26
N PRO A 15 -14.22 4.18 6.15
CA PRO A 15 -13.59 4.05 4.83
C PRO A 15 -12.60 5.17 4.50
N GLU A 16 -12.87 6.39 4.99
CA GLU A 16 -12.02 7.57 4.83
C GLU A 16 -10.67 7.46 5.58
N LYS A 17 -10.68 7.01 6.84
CA LYS A 17 -9.45 6.82 7.61
C LYS A 17 -8.53 5.80 6.94
N LYS A 18 -9.12 4.76 6.37
CA LYS A 18 -8.39 3.75 5.59
C LYS A 18 -7.87 4.28 4.25
N ARG A 19 -8.63 5.13 3.55
CA ARG A 19 -8.13 5.87 2.36
C ARG A 19 -6.87 6.64 2.72
N ARG A 20 -6.90 7.40 3.83
CA ARG A 20 -5.74 8.17 4.30
C ARG A 20 -4.53 7.28 4.60
N GLN A 21 -4.72 6.20 5.35
CA GLN A 21 -3.63 5.26 5.67
C GLN A 21 -3.00 4.61 4.41
N GLU A 22 -3.84 4.15 3.46
CA GLU A 22 -3.37 3.57 2.20
C GLU A 22 -2.57 4.61 1.39
N LYS A 23 -3.08 5.85 1.30
CA LYS A 23 -2.34 6.95 0.68
C LYS A 23 -1.02 7.14 1.40
N GLU A 24 -0.97 7.43 2.69
CA GLU A 24 0.28 7.67 3.42
C GLU A 24 1.30 6.54 3.19
N THR A 25 0.86 5.29 3.31
CA THR A 25 1.68 4.09 3.09
C THR A 25 2.29 4.06 1.69
N VAL A 26 1.46 4.22 0.64
CA VAL A 26 1.94 4.23 -0.75
C VAL A 26 2.90 5.40 -1.01
N GLY A 27 2.65 6.55 -0.38
CA GLY A 27 3.46 7.75 -0.54
C GLY A 27 4.86 7.56 0.00
N LEU A 28 4.98 7.04 1.23
CA LEU A 28 6.25 6.68 1.84
C LEU A 28 7.04 5.69 0.99
N MET A 29 6.35 4.70 0.41
CA MET A 29 6.99 3.71 -0.46
C MET A 29 7.54 4.35 -1.74
N ILE A 30 6.81 5.29 -2.35
CA ILE A 30 7.24 6.02 -3.56
C ILE A 30 8.38 6.97 -3.23
N GLU A 31 8.34 7.69 -2.11
CA GLU A 31 9.41 8.59 -1.68
C GLU A 31 10.72 7.82 -1.43
N LEU A 32 10.63 6.69 -0.71
CA LEU A 32 11.79 5.84 -0.44
C LEU A 32 12.41 5.32 -1.75
N TYR A 33 11.55 4.89 -2.69
CA TYR A 33 11.99 4.44 -4.02
C TYR A 33 12.65 5.55 -4.81
N CYS A 34 12.03 6.73 -4.86
CA CYS A 34 12.53 7.87 -5.62
C CYS A 34 13.90 8.30 -5.11
N ARG A 35 14.08 8.39 -3.79
CA ARG A 35 15.37 8.72 -3.18
C ARG A 35 16.43 7.67 -3.48
N GLY A 36 16.12 6.39 -3.35
CA GLY A 36 17.08 5.31 -3.52
C GLY A 36 17.48 5.02 -4.97
N ASN A 37 16.54 5.20 -5.92
CA ASN A 37 16.77 4.89 -7.33
C ASN A 37 17.07 6.10 -8.19
N HIS A 38 16.55 7.28 -7.85
CA HIS A 38 16.70 8.50 -8.65
C HIS A 38 17.52 9.59 -7.93
N GLY A 39 17.96 9.35 -6.69
CA GLY A 39 18.83 10.27 -5.96
C GLY A 39 18.16 11.58 -5.52
N THR A 40 16.83 11.61 -5.42
CA THR A 40 16.13 12.84 -5.01
C THR A 40 16.34 13.15 -3.52
N PRO A 41 16.34 14.45 -3.13
CA PRO A 41 16.43 14.83 -1.72
C PRO A 41 15.18 14.39 -0.95
N LYS A 42 15.34 14.23 0.37
CA LYS A 42 14.24 13.85 1.27
C LYS A 42 13.10 14.87 1.18
N GLY A 43 11.85 14.39 1.10
CA GLY A 43 10.67 15.25 0.94
C GLY A 43 10.41 15.75 -0.48
N GLN A 44 11.21 15.35 -1.47
CA GLN A 44 10.97 15.69 -2.88
C GLN A 44 10.90 14.44 -3.76
N LEU A 45 9.88 14.41 -4.62
CA LEU A 45 9.71 13.41 -5.66
C LEU A 45 10.17 13.96 -7.00
N CYS A 46 10.77 13.13 -7.85
CA CYS A 46 10.96 13.47 -9.25
C CYS A 46 9.59 13.51 -9.96
N PRO A 47 9.49 14.16 -11.14
CA PRO A 47 8.22 14.29 -11.87
C PRO A 47 7.52 12.95 -12.11
N ASP A 48 8.28 11.89 -12.43
CA ASP A 48 7.74 10.56 -12.66
C ASP A 48 7.13 9.93 -11.40
N CYS A 49 7.82 10.06 -10.26
CA CYS A 49 7.35 9.53 -8.99
C CYS A 49 6.17 10.33 -8.45
N ALA A 50 6.14 11.65 -8.67
CA ALA A 50 4.99 12.50 -8.36
C ALA A 50 3.76 12.08 -9.18
N ALA A 51 3.91 11.90 -10.50
CA ALA A 51 2.81 11.44 -11.35
C ALA A 51 2.28 10.05 -10.94
N LEU A 52 3.18 9.14 -10.52
CA LEU A 52 2.77 7.83 -9.99
C LEU A 52 2.01 7.96 -8.67
N ARG A 53 2.44 8.87 -7.80
CA ARG A 53 1.80 9.16 -6.52
C ARG A 53 0.40 9.71 -6.71
N ASP A 54 0.25 10.75 -7.52
CA ASP A 54 -1.03 11.40 -7.77
C ASP A 54 -2.03 10.43 -8.41
N TYR A 55 -1.55 9.61 -9.35
CA TYR A 55 -2.36 8.55 -9.95
C TYR A 55 -2.81 7.52 -8.90
N ALA A 56 -1.92 7.08 -8.00
CA ALA A 56 -2.27 6.13 -6.96
C ALA A 56 -3.32 6.70 -5.99
N ASP A 57 -3.15 7.96 -5.59
CA ASP A 57 -4.06 8.64 -4.67
C ASP A 57 -5.44 8.82 -5.27
N ALA A 58 -5.53 9.22 -6.54
CA ALA A 58 -6.78 9.28 -7.28
C ALA A 58 -7.49 7.92 -7.33
N ARG A 59 -6.76 6.81 -7.49
CA ARG A 59 -7.35 5.46 -7.44
C ARG A 59 -7.82 5.07 -6.04
N VAL A 60 -7.12 5.51 -5.00
CA VAL A 60 -7.53 5.27 -3.62
C VAL A 60 -8.81 6.05 -3.30
N ASP A 61 -8.96 7.29 -3.76
CA ASP A 61 -10.16 8.11 -3.53
C ASP A 61 -11.42 7.51 -4.14
N HIS A 62 -11.31 7.04 -5.39
CA HIS A 62 -12.45 6.52 -6.14
C HIS A 62 -12.69 5.02 -5.92
N CYS A 63 -11.98 4.38 -4.99
CA CYS A 63 -12.13 2.94 -4.77
C CYS A 63 -13.48 2.60 -4.13
N PRO A 64 -14.33 1.77 -4.78
CA PRO A 64 -15.63 1.37 -4.22
C PRO A 64 -15.50 0.28 -3.14
N HIS A 65 -14.38 -0.46 -3.14
CA HIS A 65 -14.16 -1.60 -2.25
C HIS A 65 -13.39 -1.24 -0.97
N MET A 66 -13.27 0.04 -0.61
CA MET A 66 -12.40 0.45 0.49
C MET A 66 -12.82 -0.14 1.84
N ALA A 67 -14.13 -0.21 2.11
CA ALA A 67 -14.66 -0.78 3.34
C ALA A 67 -14.31 -2.28 3.50
N THR A 68 -14.28 -3.03 2.40
CA THR A 68 -14.21 -4.50 2.43
C THR A 68 -12.84 -5.08 2.09
N LYS A 69 -12.00 -4.38 1.31
CA LYS A 69 -10.68 -4.89 0.88
C LYS A 69 -9.63 -4.70 1.97
N THR A 70 -8.69 -5.62 2.19
CA THR A 70 -7.57 -5.37 3.12
C THR A 70 -6.45 -4.55 2.47
N PHE A 71 -6.05 -4.88 1.23
CA PHE A 71 -4.99 -4.19 0.49
C PHE A 71 -5.31 -4.03 -1.00
N CYS A 72 -4.70 -3.02 -1.64
CA CYS A 72 -4.79 -2.84 -3.09
C CYS A 72 -4.18 -4.00 -3.91
N SER A 73 -3.17 -4.69 -3.40
CA SER A 73 -2.50 -5.82 -4.08
C SER A 73 -3.39 -7.05 -4.25
N VAL A 74 -4.40 -7.19 -3.39
CA VAL A 74 -5.35 -8.32 -3.33
C VAL A 74 -6.65 -8.00 -4.08
N CYS A 75 -6.86 -6.75 -4.48
CA CYS A 75 -8.11 -6.33 -5.08
C CYS A 75 -8.41 -7.13 -6.37
N LYS A 76 -9.60 -7.72 -6.44
CA LYS A 76 -10.08 -8.48 -7.61
C LYS A 76 -10.27 -7.58 -8.84
N THR A 77 -10.51 -6.29 -8.63
CA THR A 77 -10.77 -5.31 -9.69
C THR A 77 -9.46 -4.76 -10.24
N HIS A 78 -9.24 -4.89 -11.55
CA HIS A 78 -8.10 -4.28 -12.24
C HIS A 78 -8.35 -2.79 -12.48
N CYS A 79 -8.09 -1.97 -11.45
CA CYS A 79 -8.23 -0.52 -11.55
C CYS A 79 -6.97 0.21 -12.04
N TYR A 80 -5.79 -0.42 -12.06
CA TYR A 80 -4.58 0.24 -12.57
C TYR A 80 -4.40 0.00 -14.08
N LYS A 81 -4.07 1.05 -14.83
CA LYS A 81 -3.52 0.91 -16.19
C LYS A 81 -2.29 -0.01 -16.15
N PRO A 82 -2.07 -0.86 -17.17
CA PRO A 82 -1.01 -1.88 -17.14
C PRO A 82 0.38 -1.28 -16.86
N GLU A 83 0.72 -0.19 -17.54
CA GLU A 83 1.98 0.53 -17.35
C GLU A 83 2.16 1.05 -15.91
N MET A 84 1.15 1.76 -15.37
CA MET A 84 1.18 2.27 -13.99
C MET A 84 1.22 1.13 -12.96
N ARG A 85 0.60 -0.01 -13.29
CA ARG A 85 0.62 -1.22 -12.45
C ARG A 85 2.01 -1.81 -12.35
N GLU A 86 2.78 -1.81 -13.44
CA GLU A 86 4.17 -2.27 -13.43
C GLU A 86 5.07 -1.32 -12.64
N ARG A 87 4.88 0.00 -12.82
CA ARG A 87 5.59 1.03 -12.07
C ARG A 87 5.37 0.89 -10.56
N ILE A 88 4.12 0.79 -10.11
CA ILE A 88 3.83 0.62 -8.68
C ILE A 88 4.33 -0.73 -8.15
N ARG A 89 4.29 -1.82 -8.94
CA ARG A 89 4.87 -3.10 -8.52
C ARG A 89 6.38 -3.01 -8.33
N ARG A 90 7.08 -2.25 -9.17
CA ARG A 90 8.53 -2.01 -9.03
C ARG A 90 8.83 -1.29 -7.72
N VAL A 91 8.09 -0.23 -7.42
CA VAL A 91 8.13 0.48 -6.14
C VAL A 91 7.86 -0.47 -4.98
N MET A 92 6.77 -1.23 -5.03
CA MET A 92 6.38 -2.16 -3.97
C MET A 92 7.43 -3.25 -3.72
N ARG A 93 8.04 -3.79 -4.78
CA ARG A 93 9.10 -4.82 -4.69
C ARG A 93 10.39 -4.26 -4.08
N TRP A 94 10.74 -3.02 -4.40
CA TRP A 94 11.96 -2.40 -3.91
C TRP A 94 11.79 -1.82 -2.50
N SER A 95 10.70 -1.10 -2.26
CA SER A 95 10.40 -0.44 -0.99
C SER A 95 9.81 -1.39 0.05
N GLY A 96 9.15 -2.48 -0.34
CA GLY A 96 8.49 -3.42 0.58
C GLY A 96 9.40 -3.99 1.67
N PRO A 97 10.56 -4.60 1.32
CA PRO A 97 11.52 -5.08 2.33
C PRO A 97 12.11 -3.95 3.19
N ARG A 98 12.19 -2.73 2.64
CA ARG A 98 12.79 -1.56 3.30
C ARG A 98 11.81 -0.81 4.21
N MET A 99 10.50 -0.93 3.96
CA MET A 99 9.42 -0.45 4.81
C MET A 99 9.41 -1.14 6.18
N LEU A 100 9.95 -2.36 6.29
CA LEU A 100 10.08 -3.10 7.54
C LEU A 100 10.92 -2.34 8.59
N PHE A 101 11.86 -1.48 8.15
CA PHE A 101 12.70 -0.68 9.04
C PHE A 101 12.01 0.61 9.53
N HIS A 102 10.90 1.03 8.91
CA HIS A 102 10.17 2.24 9.27
C HIS A 102 8.83 1.94 9.97
N HIS A 103 8.09 0.93 9.51
CA HIS A 103 6.83 0.48 10.09
C HIS A 103 6.79 -1.07 10.17
N PRO A 104 7.51 -1.69 11.13
CA PRO A 104 7.71 -3.14 11.17
C PRO A 104 6.40 -3.93 11.25
N VAL A 105 5.42 -3.45 12.03
CA VAL A 105 4.12 -4.13 12.21
C VAL A 105 3.28 -4.14 10.93
N LEU A 106 3.29 -3.03 10.18
CA LEU A 106 2.49 -2.83 8.96
C LEU A 106 3.06 -3.69 7.81
N ALA A 107 4.38 -3.76 7.69
CA ALA A 107 5.08 -4.61 6.72
C ALA A 107 4.92 -6.12 7.02
N ILE A 108 4.97 -6.53 8.30
CA ILE A 108 4.75 -7.93 8.69
C ILE A 108 3.29 -8.35 8.43
N ARG A 109 2.29 -7.52 8.77
CA ARG A 109 0.88 -7.79 8.44
C ARG A 109 0.68 -7.96 6.94
N HIS A 110 1.20 -7.04 6.13
CA HIS A 110 1.12 -7.13 4.67
C HIS A 110 1.74 -8.42 4.13
N LEU A 111 2.91 -8.82 4.65
CA LEU A 111 3.60 -10.04 4.24
C LEU A 111 2.82 -11.31 4.62
N VAL A 112 2.29 -11.38 5.85
CA VAL A 112 1.54 -12.53 6.36
C VAL A 112 0.21 -12.68 5.63
N GLU A 113 -0.53 -11.59 5.40
CA GLU A 113 -1.80 -11.62 4.66
C GLU A 113 -1.59 -11.99 3.19
N THR A 114 -0.57 -11.41 2.54
CA THR A 114 -0.22 -11.75 1.15
C THR A 114 0.21 -13.22 1.02
N ARG A 115 0.93 -13.78 2.00
CA ARG A 115 1.33 -15.20 2.01
C ARG A 115 0.17 -16.14 2.33
N LYS A 116 -0.71 -15.81 3.27
CA LYS A 116 -1.90 -16.62 3.60
C LYS A 116 -2.86 -16.73 2.42
N GLN A 117 -3.07 -15.66 1.67
CA GLN A 117 -4.01 -15.66 0.54
C GLN A 117 -3.43 -16.24 -0.77
N LYS A 118 -2.10 -16.29 -0.91
CA LYS A 118 -1.43 -17.08 -1.98
C LYS A 118 -1.47 -18.58 -1.73
N LYS A 119 -1.68 -19.02 -0.48
CA LYS A 119 -1.79 -20.43 -0.09
C LYS A 119 -3.23 -20.95 -0.13
N ALA A 120 -4.20 -20.05 -0.28
CA ALA A 120 -5.64 -20.35 -0.33
C ALA A 120 -6.24 -20.19 -1.75
N GLN A 121 -5.37 -20.01 -2.75
CA GLN A 121 -5.67 -20.08 -4.19
C GLN A 121 -4.95 -21.29 -4.78
#